data_AF-A0A8S1WVW9-F1
#
_entry.id   AF-A0A8S1WVW9-F1
#
_cell.length_a   1.000
_cell.length_b   1.000
_cell.length_c   1.000
_cell.angle_alpha   90.00
_cell.angle_beta   90.00
_cell.angle_gamma   90.00
#
_symmetry.space_group_name_H-M   'P 1'
#
loop_
_entity.id
_entity.type
_entity.pdbx_description
1 polymer ?
#
loop_
_entity_poly.entity_id
_entity_poly.type
_entity_poly.pdbx_seq_one_letter_code
_entity_poly.pdbx_strand_id
1 'polypeptide(L)'
;MNNQGENSKIEAIIQWSKELFSLEGQVKRFTAEMNEVVSLCTKEKYELNFVQNTKSKRWIELDIGIKQKVEVYANNELQNVDLIVFTIQIGAQYPVKDVRIVCKTTFVRPTLADGRNLIADVLLQPWNYKLSLVSIIKQIPSFLDRVLLNRFDKIYLQNIGQYYLGSSYSIDELKDFPDLARFPTIQQQNAFFQNIQVRLIGLSDAHFYLFEMIEGKDDYVRLIFRAPLQSCVQLKRKKDNSTQLSITWKNYKNKQEEQQIFTINEYDKFIRLFLRRLNQYQHVRMTSNSYMVFGDQQLAEKQKINSIMKNLNQLENEIDKKFNQQTINKLMDLYQQAIEFYSSASDYLYEIYLNKLQTLIQRQDVQVILQYK
;
A
#
# COMPACT_ATOMS: atom_id res chain seq x y z
N MET A 1 -15.75 9.02 35.34
CA MET A 1 -15.41 10.38 35.79
C MET A 1 -14.35 10.95 34.87
N ASN A 2 -14.76 11.62 33.77
CA ASN A 2 -13.93 12.57 33.01
C ASN A 2 -14.77 13.50 32.10
N ASN A 3 -16.05 13.76 32.47
CA ASN A 3 -17.03 14.41 31.57
C ASN A 3 -16.70 15.87 31.23
N GLN A 4 -15.93 16.59 32.06
CA GLN A 4 -15.59 17.99 31.77
C GLN A 4 -14.61 18.13 30.59
N GLY A 5 -13.66 17.20 30.41
CA GLY A 5 -12.70 17.24 29.30
C GLY A 5 -13.26 16.74 27.96
N GLU A 6 -14.28 15.88 27.98
CA GLU A 6 -14.98 15.43 26.77
C GLU A 6 -15.96 16.49 26.26
N ASN A 7 -16.69 17.15 27.17
CA ASN A 7 -17.59 18.25 26.81
C ASN A 7 -16.84 19.42 26.14
N SER A 8 -15.64 19.79 26.63
CA SER A 8 -14.86 20.87 26.01
C SER A 8 -14.37 20.50 24.59
N LYS A 9 -14.08 19.23 24.32
CA LYS A 9 -13.69 18.76 22.97
C LYS A 9 -14.86 18.79 21.99
N ILE A 10 -16.06 18.42 22.45
CA ILE A 10 -17.28 18.44 21.64
C ILE A 10 -17.64 19.89 21.28
N GLU A 11 -17.60 20.80 22.26
CA GLU A 11 -17.83 22.23 22.03
C GLU A 11 -16.86 22.81 21.00
N ALA A 12 -15.57 22.44 21.08
CA ALA A 12 -14.57 22.85 20.10
C ALA A 12 -14.91 22.34 18.68
N ILE A 13 -15.31 21.08 18.53
CA ILE A 13 -15.69 20.49 17.24
C ILE A 13 -16.95 21.12 16.67
N ILE A 14 -17.96 21.38 17.50
CA ILE A 14 -19.16 22.10 17.09
C ILE A 14 -18.78 23.51 16.62
N GLN A 15 -17.87 24.18 17.31
CA GLN A 15 -17.39 25.50 16.90
C GLN A 15 -16.66 25.44 15.56
N TRP A 16 -15.81 24.44 15.32
CA TRP A 16 -15.14 24.23 14.03
C TRP A 16 -16.10 23.92 12.91
N SER A 17 -17.20 23.20 13.19
CA SER A 17 -18.22 22.92 12.19
C SER A 17 -18.84 24.20 11.61
N LYS A 18 -18.93 25.27 12.42
CA LYS A 18 -19.40 26.59 11.96
C LYS A 18 -18.41 27.30 11.05
N GLU A 19 -17.11 27.00 11.17
CA GLU A 19 -16.07 27.50 10.25
C GLU A 19 -16.04 26.70 8.94
N LEU A 20 -16.29 25.38 9.03
CA LEU A 20 -16.20 24.47 7.89
C LEU A 20 -17.43 24.54 6.97
N PHE A 21 -18.63 24.63 7.56
CA PHE A 21 -19.88 24.57 6.81
C PHE A 21 -20.42 25.96 6.48
N SER A 22 -20.87 26.14 5.23
CA SER A 22 -21.47 27.39 4.78
C SER A 22 -22.96 27.50 5.08
N LEU A 23 -23.66 26.38 5.32
CA LEU A 23 -25.09 26.36 5.56
C LEU A 23 -25.44 25.98 7.00
N GLU A 24 -26.36 26.72 7.62
CA GLU A 24 -26.84 26.45 8.98
C GLU A 24 -27.42 25.05 9.14
N GLY A 25 -28.08 24.52 8.09
CA GLY A 25 -28.62 23.16 8.08
C GLY A 25 -27.54 22.08 8.23
N GLN A 26 -26.34 22.31 7.67
CA GLN A 26 -25.21 21.38 7.82
C GLN A 26 -24.70 21.39 9.26
N VAL A 27 -24.56 22.58 9.86
CA VAL A 27 -24.13 22.76 11.25
C VAL A 27 -25.12 22.09 12.21
N LYS A 28 -26.43 22.33 12.06
CA LYS A 28 -27.48 21.73 12.89
C LYS A 28 -27.45 20.21 12.83
N ARG A 29 -27.37 19.67 11.63
CA ARG A 29 -27.30 18.23 11.41
C ARG A 29 -26.03 17.64 12.03
N PHE A 30 -24.87 18.20 11.72
CA PHE A 30 -23.59 17.72 12.25
C PHE A 30 -23.60 17.75 13.78
N THR A 31 -24.09 18.82 14.39
CA THR A 31 -24.23 18.94 15.85
C THR A 31 -25.13 17.84 16.43
N ALA A 32 -26.28 17.57 15.82
CA ALA A 32 -27.17 16.50 16.26
C ALA A 32 -26.49 15.12 16.17
N GLU A 33 -25.83 14.82 15.05
CA GLU A 33 -25.13 13.56 14.87
C GLU A 33 -23.93 13.40 15.81
N MET A 34 -23.19 14.47 16.11
CA MET A 34 -22.08 14.41 17.06
C MET A 34 -22.53 14.05 18.48
N ASN A 35 -23.68 14.57 18.91
CA ASN A 35 -24.26 14.17 20.20
C ASN A 35 -24.61 12.68 20.22
N GLU A 36 -25.11 12.13 19.11
CA GLU A 36 -25.37 10.70 18.99
C GLU A 36 -24.08 9.87 18.98
N VAL A 37 -23.02 10.34 18.29
CA VAL A 37 -21.70 9.67 18.26
C VAL A 37 -21.11 9.59 19.67
N VAL A 38 -21.15 10.68 20.42
CA VAL A 38 -20.64 10.72 21.81
C VAL A 38 -21.41 9.73 22.69
N SER A 39 -22.74 9.72 22.57
CA SER A 39 -23.63 8.79 23.30
C SER A 39 -23.34 7.33 22.93
N LEU A 40 -23.04 7.04 21.66
CA LEU A 40 -22.64 5.70 21.20
C LEU A 40 -21.33 5.27 21.86
N CYS A 41 -20.30 6.12 21.82
CA CYS A 41 -18.98 5.79 22.33
C CYS A 41 -18.93 5.70 23.87
N THR A 42 -19.83 6.37 24.60
CA THR A 42 -19.95 6.19 26.06
C THR A 42 -20.67 4.89 26.45
N LYS A 43 -21.52 4.34 25.57
CA LYS A 43 -22.34 3.15 25.87
C LYS A 43 -21.77 1.85 25.31
N GLU A 44 -21.02 1.90 24.22
CA GLU A 44 -20.46 0.73 23.53
C GLU A 44 -18.93 0.63 23.67
N LYS A 45 -18.30 -0.45 23.17
CA LYS A 45 -16.85 -0.73 23.26
C LYS A 45 -15.96 0.19 22.38
N TYR A 46 -16.41 1.39 22.01
CA TYR A 46 -15.63 2.31 21.19
C TYR A 46 -14.81 3.26 22.05
N GLU A 47 -13.56 3.52 21.66
CA GLU A 47 -12.79 4.67 22.14
C GLU A 47 -12.91 5.80 21.14
N LEU A 48 -13.32 6.98 21.58
CA LEU A 48 -13.48 8.14 20.71
C LEU A 48 -12.36 9.13 20.98
N ASN A 49 -11.54 9.38 19.97
CA ASN A 49 -10.57 10.46 19.97
C ASN A 49 -10.96 11.50 18.94
N PHE A 50 -10.95 12.75 19.39
CA PHE A 50 -11.18 13.89 18.52
C PHE A 50 -9.85 14.50 18.18
N VAL A 51 -9.47 14.43 16.91
CA VAL A 51 -8.26 15.05 16.41
C VAL A 51 -8.67 16.13 15.43
N GLN A 52 -8.30 17.37 15.73
CA GLN A 52 -8.39 18.42 14.73
C GLN A 52 -7.22 18.25 13.77
N ASN A 53 -7.50 18.22 12.46
CA ASN A 53 -6.48 18.56 11.50
C ASN A 53 -6.23 20.08 11.54
N THR A 54 -5.38 20.50 12.48
CA THR A 54 -5.06 21.92 12.74
C THR A 54 -4.40 22.63 11.56
N LYS A 55 -3.94 21.88 10.55
CA LYS A 55 -3.14 22.43 9.45
C LYS A 55 -3.96 22.88 8.24
N SER A 56 -5.12 22.28 7.95
CA SER A 56 -5.82 22.55 6.68
C SER A 56 -7.17 23.25 6.80
N LYS A 57 -7.85 23.19 7.96
CA LYS A 57 -9.26 23.63 8.13
C LYS A 57 -10.25 23.07 7.07
N ARG A 58 -9.87 22.01 6.32
CA ARG A 58 -10.66 21.50 5.18
C ARG A 58 -11.67 20.43 5.54
N TRP A 59 -11.45 19.76 6.66
CA TRP A 59 -12.30 18.70 7.15
C TRP A 59 -12.16 18.57 8.66
N ILE A 60 -13.16 17.94 9.26
CA ILE A 60 -13.13 17.47 10.65
C ILE A 60 -12.74 15.98 10.64
N GLU A 61 -11.86 15.56 11.54
CA GLU A 61 -11.46 14.16 11.70
C GLU A 61 -12.03 13.61 13.00
N LEU A 62 -12.65 12.43 12.90
CA LEU A 62 -13.14 11.66 14.04
C LEU A 62 -12.39 10.34 14.09
N ASP A 63 -11.57 10.12 15.12
CA ASP A 63 -10.87 8.86 15.32
C ASP A 63 -11.71 7.93 16.18
N ILE A 64 -12.10 6.80 15.59
CA ILE A 64 -12.91 5.76 16.20
C ILE A 64 -12.01 4.56 16.45
N GLY A 65 -11.68 4.32 17.72
CA GLY A 65 -10.98 3.14 18.19
C GLY A 65 -11.94 2.00 18.51
N ILE A 66 -11.70 0.82 17.96
CA ILE A 66 -12.45 -0.41 18.25
C ILE A 66 -11.55 -1.34 19.05
N LYS A 67 -11.98 -1.72 20.26
CA LYS A 67 -11.27 -2.71 21.09
C LYS A 67 -11.47 -4.10 20.53
N GLN A 68 -10.47 -4.59 19.83
CA GLN A 68 -10.45 -5.92 19.24
C GLN A 68 -9.03 -6.48 19.37
N LYS A 69 -8.90 -7.65 20.01
CA LYS A 69 -7.62 -8.35 20.08
C LYS A 69 -7.35 -9.05 18.76
N VAL A 70 -6.27 -8.66 18.09
CA VAL A 70 -5.81 -9.25 16.83
C VAL A 70 -4.32 -9.54 16.93
N GLU A 71 -3.97 -10.78 16.62
CA GLU A 71 -2.58 -11.21 16.47
C GLU A 71 -2.11 -10.90 15.04
N VAL A 72 -1.01 -10.16 14.93
CA VAL A 72 -0.46 -9.68 13.67
C VAL A 72 1.01 -10.08 13.59
N TYR A 73 1.38 -10.79 12.54
CA TYR A 73 2.80 -11.00 12.23
C TYR A 73 3.37 -9.77 11.53
N ALA A 74 4.28 -9.06 12.18
CA ALA A 74 5.00 -7.93 11.62
C ALA A 74 6.49 -8.04 11.96
N ASN A 75 7.38 -7.80 10.99
CA ASN A 75 8.83 -7.87 11.17
C ASN A 75 9.34 -9.20 11.78
N ASN A 76 8.72 -10.32 11.41
CA ASN A 76 8.99 -11.67 11.95
C ASN A 76 8.65 -11.85 13.44
N GLU A 77 7.87 -10.94 14.03
CA GLU A 77 7.40 -11.03 15.40
C GLU A 77 5.86 -11.06 15.44
N LEU A 78 5.32 -11.82 16.40
CA LEU A 78 3.89 -11.82 16.70
C LEU A 78 3.58 -10.60 17.58
N GLN A 79 2.79 -9.67 17.06
CA GLN A 79 2.34 -8.48 17.76
C GLN A 79 0.86 -8.60 18.10
N ASN A 80 0.49 -8.16 19.31
CA ASN A 80 -0.90 -8.03 19.71
C ASN A 80 -1.38 -6.60 19.48
N VAL A 81 -2.42 -6.46 18.67
CA VAL A 81 -3.13 -5.20 18.48
C VAL A 81 -4.42 -5.30 19.28
N ASP A 82 -4.58 -4.41 20.27
CA ASP A 82 -5.78 -4.37 21.12
C ASP A 82 -6.76 -3.26 20.72
N LEU A 83 -6.32 -2.30 19.91
CA LEU A 83 -7.10 -1.14 19.46
C LEU A 83 -6.88 -0.87 17.97
N ILE A 84 -7.96 -0.94 17.20
CA ILE A 84 -7.95 -0.63 15.75
C ILE A 84 -8.63 0.71 15.53
N VAL A 85 -7.90 1.67 14.98
CA VAL A 85 -8.36 3.05 14.80
C VAL A 85 -8.74 3.32 13.34
N PHE A 86 -9.93 3.86 13.15
CA PHE A 86 -10.42 4.41 11.89
C PHE A 86 -10.67 5.90 12.02
N THR A 87 -10.21 6.68 11.04
CA THR A 87 -10.50 8.11 10.96
C THR A 87 -11.62 8.35 9.98
N ILE A 88 -12.67 9.06 10.41
CA ILE A 88 -13.74 9.58 9.54
C ILE A 88 -13.44 11.04 9.24
N GLN A 89 -13.15 11.36 7.98
CA GLN A 89 -12.87 12.71 7.48
C GLN A 89 -14.14 13.31 6.87
N ILE A 90 -14.58 14.43 7.42
CA ILE A 90 -15.84 15.10 7.09
C ILE A 90 -15.54 16.44 6.44
N GLY A 91 -15.78 16.55 5.14
CA GLY A 91 -15.51 17.78 4.38
C GLY A 91 -16.67 18.77 4.36
N ALA A 92 -16.43 19.99 3.88
CA ALA A 92 -17.39 21.09 3.82
C ALA A 92 -18.69 20.80 3.04
N GLN A 93 -18.71 19.78 2.19
CA GLN A 93 -19.88 19.37 1.39
C GLN A 93 -20.73 18.28 2.06
N TYR A 94 -20.37 17.83 3.26
CA TYR A 94 -21.21 16.95 4.06
C TYR A 94 -22.53 17.65 4.39
N PRO A 95 -23.69 16.99 4.27
CA PRO A 95 -23.91 15.57 3.98
C PRO A 95 -24.22 15.24 2.51
N VAL A 96 -24.16 16.24 1.62
CA VAL A 96 -24.46 16.03 0.20
C VAL A 96 -23.43 15.12 -0.43
N LYS A 97 -22.15 15.34 -0.10
CA LYS A 97 -21.06 14.38 -0.38
C LYS A 97 -20.79 13.49 0.81
N ASP A 98 -20.29 12.30 0.50
CA ASP A 98 -19.86 11.31 1.47
C ASP A 98 -18.66 11.79 2.30
N VAL A 99 -18.44 11.05 3.39
CA VAL A 99 -17.23 11.16 4.20
C VAL A 99 -16.16 10.23 3.64
N ARG A 100 -14.91 10.48 4.00
CA ARG A 100 -13.82 9.52 3.75
C ARG A 100 -13.51 8.76 5.03
N ILE A 101 -13.35 7.44 4.92
CA ILE A 101 -12.92 6.59 6.03
C ILE A 101 -11.54 6.06 5.69
N VAL A 102 -10.58 6.21 6.61
CA VAL A 102 -9.24 5.63 6.48
C VAL A 102 -8.92 4.82 7.73
N CYS A 103 -8.13 3.76 7.57
CA CYS A 103 -7.59 3.04 8.72
C CYS A 103 -6.24 3.64 9.12
N LYS A 104 -5.97 3.72 10.43
CA LYS A 104 -4.70 4.20 10.98
C LYS A 104 -3.87 3.06 11.60
N THR A 105 -4.52 1.99 12.01
CA THR A 105 -3.85 0.83 12.63
C THR A 105 -3.55 -0.24 11.60
N THR A 106 -2.31 -0.71 11.52
CA THR A 106 -1.97 -1.90 10.75
C THR A 106 -2.30 -3.16 11.56
N PHE A 107 -3.30 -3.92 11.11
CA PHE A 107 -3.73 -5.17 11.75
C PHE A 107 -3.89 -6.37 10.79
N VAL A 108 -3.63 -6.16 9.49
CA VAL A 108 -3.57 -7.19 8.44
C VAL A 108 -2.47 -6.86 7.44
N ARG A 109 -2.03 -7.85 6.67
CA ARG A 109 -1.08 -7.66 5.56
C ARG A 109 -1.62 -8.40 4.32
N PRO A 110 -1.85 -7.70 3.19
CA PRO A 110 -1.56 -6.30 2.89
C PRO A 110 -2.34 -5.34 3.80
N THR A 111 -1.67 -4.27 4.26
CA THR A 111 -2.29 -3.32 5.21
C THR A 111 -3.38 -2.46 4.57
N LEU A 112 -4.39 -2.13 5.38
CA LEU A 112 -5.42 -1.13 5.07
C LEU A 112 -5.08 0.26 5.59
N ALA A 113 -4.01 0.40 6.40
CA ALA A 113 -3.53 1.66 6.97
C ALA A 113 -2.62 2.44 6.03
N ASP A 114 -2.89 2.37 4.72
CA ASP A 114 -2.13 3.06 3.68
C ASP A 114 -2.84 4.31 3.12
N GLY A 115 -3.93 4.73 3.77
CA GLY A 115 -4.66 5.97 3.48
C GLY A 115 -5.73 5.86 2.40
N ARG A 116 -5.99 4.67 1.85
CA ARG A 116 -7.10 4.44 0.91
C ARG A 116 -8.47 4.74 1.56
N ASN A 117 -9.43 5.25 0.79
CA ASN A 117 -10.79 5.47 1.29
C ASN A 117 -11.55 4.12 1.36
N LEU A 118 -12.09 3.80 2.53
CA LEU A 118 -12.78 2.56 2.87
C LEU A 118 -14.31 2.71 2.90
N ILE A 119 -14.86 3.89 2.59
CA ILE A 119 -16.29 4.19 2.76
C ILE A 119 -17.21 3.18 2.06
N ALA A 120 -16.88 2.78 0.83
CA ALA A 120 -17.69 1.86 0.03
C ALA A 120 -17.72 0.45 0.66
N ASP A 121 -16.56 -0.01 1.16
CA ASP A 121 -16.41 -1.33 1.79
C ASP A 121 -17.04 -1.41 3.18
N VAL A 122 -17.06 -0.27 3.90
CA VAL A 122 -17.74 -0.14 5.20
C VAL A 122 -19.25 -0.14 5.01
N LEU A 123 -19.79 0.70 4.10
CA LEU A 123 -21.23 0.88 3.94
C LEU A 123 -21.95 -0.25 3.21
N LEU A 124 -21.26 -0.96 2.30
CA LEU A 124 -21.86 -1.95 1.39
C LEU A 124 -23.07 -1.45 0.56
N GLN A 125 -23.32 -0.14 0.55
CA GLN A 125 -24.39 0.52 -0.18
C GLN A 125 -23.88 1.88 -0.67
N PRO A 126 -24.47 2.43 -1.76
CA PRO A 126 -24.13 3.77 -2.21
C PRO A 126 -24.39 4.81 -1.12
N TRP A 127 -23.59 5.88 -1.12
CA TRP A 127 -23.82 7.01 -0.24
C TRP A 127 -25.23 7.58 -0.44
N ASN A 128 -25.90 7.85 0.67
CA ASN A 128 -27.15 8.58 0.70
C ASN A 128 -27.00 9.68 1.74
N TYR A 129 -27.39 10.91 1.37
CA TYR A 129 -27.36 12.03 2.29
C TYR A 129 -28.17 11.77 3.56
N LYS A 130 -29.09 10.79 3.64
CA LYS A 130 -29.81 10.45 4.88
C LYS A 130 -28.98 9.62 5.88
N LEU A 131 -27.82 9.07 5.49
CA LEU A 131 -26.96 8.31 6.39
C LEU A 131 -26.28 9.25 7.40
N SER A 132 -26.35 8.90 8.69
CA SER A 132 -25.69 9.64 9.78
C SER A 132 -24.32 9.04 10.11
N LEU A 133 -23.45 9.84 10.75
CA LEU A 133 -22.15 9.38 11.24
C LEU A 133 -22.26 8.15 12.16
N VAL A 134 -23.28 8.09 13.03
CA VAL A 134 -23.53 6.92 13.89
C VAL A 134 -23.84 5.66 13.08
N SER A 135 -24.62 5.78 12.00
CA SER A 135 -24.90 4.65 11.10
C SER A 135 -23.62 4.13 10.45
N ILE A 136 -22.70 5.02 10.09
CA ILE A 136 -21.39 4.65 9.55
C ILE A 136 -20.56 3.90 10.61
N ILE A 137 -20.44 4.47 11.81
CA ILE A 137 -19.63 3.89 12.90
C ILE A 137 -20.11 2.48 13.25
N LYS A 138 -21.43 2.27 13.35
CA LYS A 138 -22.01 0.96 13.64
C LYS A 138 -21.75 -0.11 12.57
N GLN A 139 -21.35 0.28 11.36
CA GLN A 139 -21.01 -0.66 10.29
C GLN A 139 -19.52 -1.06 10.30
N ILE A 140 -18.66 -0.31 10.99
CA ILE A 140 -17.23 -0.59 11.06
C ILE A 140 -16.93 -1.96 11.71
N PRO A 141 -17.57 -2.38 12.82
CA PRO A 141 -17.35 -3.71 13.39
C PRO A 141 -17.61 -4.84 12.39
N SER A 142 -18.75 -4.80 11.70
CA SER A 142 -19.09 -5.81 10.69
C SER A 142 -18.12 -5.80 9.51
N PHE A 143 -17.58 -4.63 9.13
CA PHE A 143 -16.49 -4.53 8.16
C PHE A 143 -15.22 -5.19 8.69
N LEU A 144 -14.84 -4.91 9.93
CA LEU A 144 -13.68 -5.49 10.58
C LEU A 144 -13.75 -7.02 10.64
N ASP A 145 -14.92 -7.58 11.00
CA ASP A 145 -15.13 -9.03 11.02
C ASP A 145 -14.90 -9.67 9.65
N ARG A 146 -15.38 -9.03 8.57
CA ARG A 146 -15.12 -9.49 7.18
C ARG A 146 -13.64 -9.45 6.83
N VAL A 147 -12.93 -8.39 7.22
CA VAL A 147 -11.49 -8.27 7.01
C VAL A 147 -10.73 -9.36 7.76
N LEU A 148 -11.08 -9.61 9.03
CA LEU A 148 -10.41 -10.60 9.86
C LEU A 148 -10.69 -12.04 9.42
N LEU A 149 -11.88 -12.32 8.87
CA LEU A 149 -12.21 -13.60 8.25
C LEU A 149 -11.32 -13.88 7.02
N ASN A 150 -11.04 -12.84 6.23
CA ASN A 150 -10.28 -12.94 4.98
C ASN A 150 -8.83 -12.44 5.13
N ARG A 151 -8.30 -12.40 6.36
CA ARG A 151 -6.99 -11.78 6.65
C ARG A 151 -5.80 -12.43 5.95
N PHE A 152 -5.96 -13.66 5.47
CA PHE A 152 -4.94 -14.40 4.72
C PHE A 152 -5.16 -14.33 3.20
N ASP A 153 -6.30 -13.82 2.73
CA ASP A 153 -6.57 -13.60 1.30
C ASP A 153 -6.02 -12.24 0.87
N LYS A 154 -4.81 -12.26 0.32
CA LYS A 154 -4.12 -11.06 -0.14
C LYS A 154 -4.85 -10.35 -1.28
N ILE A 155 -5.56 -11.10 -2.13
CA ILE A 155 -6.30 -10.55 -3.27
C ILE A 155 -7.55 -9.84 -2.78
N TYR A 156 -8.27 -10.46 -1.84
CA TYR A 156 -9.38 -9.81 -1.16
C TYR A 156 -8.94 -8.49 -0.50
N LEU A 157 -7.90 -8.52 0.33
CA LEU A 157 -7.39 -7.33 1.03
C LEU A 157 -6.87 -6.24 0.08
N GLN A 158 -6.30 -6.62 -1.07
CA GLN A 158 -5.89 -5.66 -2.11
C GLN A 158 -7.10 -4.92 -2.69
N ASN A 159 -8.25 -5.58 -2.84
CA ASN A 159 -9.42 -4.97 -3.46
C ASN A 159 -10.23 -4.06 -2.53
N ILE A 160 -9.95 -4.07 -1.23
CA ILE A 160 -10.62 -3.20 -0.26
C ILE A 160 -10.11 -1.77 -0.41
N GLY A 161 -11.02 -0.82 -0.53
CA GLY A 161 -10.74 0.61 -0.51
C GLY A 161 -9.97 1.12 -1.73
N GLN A 162 -9.93 2.44 -1.88
CA GLN A 162 -9.21 3.05 -2.99
C GLN A 162 -8.78 4.50 -2.78
N TYR A 163 -7.70 4.88 -3.44
CA TYR A 163 -7.45 6.26 -3.84
C TYR A 163 -8.13 6.54 -5.19
N TYR A 164 -8.72 7.71 -5.36
CA TYR A 164 -9.47 8.06 -6.56
C TYR A 164 -8.57 8.76 -7.58
N LEU A 165 -8.53 8.23 -8.81
CA LEU A 165 -7.83 8.86 -9.92
C LEU A 165 -8.37 10.28 -10.16
N GLY A 166 -7.48 11.22 -10.46
CA GLY A 166 -7.80 12.63 -10.67
C GLY A 166 -8.03 13.44 -9.38
N SER A 167 -8.13 12.80 -8.21
CA SER A 167 -8.32 13.49 -6.93
C SER A 167 -7.01 14.09 -6.42
N SER A 168 -7.12 15.21 -5.71
CA SER A 168 -6.01 15.89 -5.04
C SER A 168 -5.87 15.44 -3.59
N TYR A 169 -4.64 15.22 -3.16
CA TYR A 169 -4.27 14.81 -1.82
C TYR A 169 -3.23 15.78 -1.27
N SER A 170 -3.31 16.09 0.03
CA SER A 170 -2.26 16.88 0.68
C SER A 170 -1.02 16.01 0.91
N ILE A 171 0.16 16.56 0.65
CA ILE A 171 1.42 15.88 0.93
C ILE A 171 1.56 15.58 2.43
N ASP A 172 1.08 16.48 3.29
CA ASP A 172 1.10 16.30 4.74
C ASP A 172 0.18 15.15 5.17
N GLU A 173 -1.00 15.05 4.58
CA GLU A 173 -1.91 13.93 4.85
C GLU A 173 -1.30 12.58 4.42
N LEU A 174 -0.59 12.54 3.28
CA LEU A 174 0.15 11.34 2.86
C LEU A 174 1.30 10.99 3.84
N LYS A 175 1.80 11.95 4.64
CA LYS A 175 2.80 11.69 5.69
C LYS A 175 2.23 10.94 6.88
N ASP A 176 0.95 11.07 7.14
CA ASP A 176 0.27 10.42 8.28
C ASP A 176 0.07 8.91 8.06
N PHE A 177 0.39 8.38 6.87
CA PHE A 177 0.30 6.96 6.55
C PHE A 177 1.71 6.38 6.35
N PRO A 178 2.36 5.87 7.41
CA PRO A 178 3.73 5.36 7.33
C PRO A 178 3.85 4.11 6.43
N ASP A 179 2.79 3.31 6.32
CA ASP A 179 2.76 2.16 5.42
C ASP A 179 2.68 2.54 3.92
N LEU A 180 2.37 3.80 3.61
CA LEU A 180 2.51 4.38 2.28
C LEU A 180 3.90 5.00 2.12
N ALA A 181 4.83 4.20 1.62
CA ALA A 181 6.18 4.66 1.31
C ALA A 181 6.14 5.65 0.14
N ARG A 182 6.93 6.70 0.23
CA ARG A 182 6.88 7.84 -0.69
C ARG A 182 8.26 8.11 -1.26
N PHE A 183 8.34 8.18 -2.58
CA PHE A 183 9.59 8.35 -3.31
C PHE A 183 9.44 9.48 -4.33
N PRO A 184 10.06 10.66 -4.08
CA PRO A 184 10.20 11.70 -5.09
C PRO A 184 10.94 11.12 -6.30
N THR A 185 10.40 11.34 -7.48
CA THR A 185 10.93 10.77 -8.71
C THR A 185 10.78 11.74 -9.88
N ILE A 186 11.54 11.49 -10.93
CA ILE A 186 11.35 12.12 -12.23
C ILE A 186 10.78 11.09 -13.19
N GLN A 187 9.70 11.41 -13.88
CA GLN A 187 9.13 10.55 -14.94
C GLN A 187 9.52 11.07 -16.32
N GLN A 188 9.88 10.17 -17.23
CA GLN A 188 10.07 10.45 -18.65
C GLN A 188 8.77 10.12 -19.40
N GLN A 189 8.03 11.12 -19.87
CA GLN A 189 6.73 10.90 -20.53
C GLN A 189 6.84 10.55 -22.02
N ASN A 190 7.95 10.88 -22.70
CA ASN A 190 8.16 10.54 -24.11
C ASN A 190 9.64 10.28 -24.40
N ALA A 191 9.93 9.31 -25.28
CA ALA A 191 11.29 9.05 -25.74
C ALA A 191 11.83 10.14 -26.70
N PHE A 192 10.93 10.89 -27.37
CA PHE A 192 11.27 11.89 -28.39
C PHE A 192 11.42 13.31 -27.85
N PHE A 193 10.61 13.70 -26.87
CA PHE A 193 10.72 14.98 -26.19
C PHE A 193 11.03 14.69 -24.73
N GLN A 194 12.15 15.23 -24.23
CA GLN A 194 12.57 15.11 -22.83
C GLN A 194 11.63 15.92 -21.91
N ASN A 195 10.33 15.64 -21.95
CA ASN A 195 9.37 16.12 -20.98
C ASN A 195 9.60 15.33 -19.69
N ILE A 196 10.47 15.91 -18.89
CA ILE A 196 10.84 15.50 -17.55
C ILE A 196 9.81 16.11 -16.62
N GLN A 197 9.09 15.28 -15.88
CA GLN A 197 8.13 15.76 -14.89
C GLN A 197 8.47 15.23 -13.51
N VAL A 198 8.47 16.12 -12.53
CA VAL A 198 8.57 15.75 -11.12
C VAL A 198 7.27 15.06 -10.72
N ARG A 199 7.42 13.91 -10.06
CA ARG A 199 6.34 13.05 -9.59
C ARG A 199 6.64 12.57 -8.18
N LEU A 200 5.61 12.12 -7.50
CA LEU A 200 5.72 11.40 -6.24
C LEU A 200 5.18 9.99 -6.45
N ILE A 201 6.01 8.98 -6.22
CA ILE A 201 5.55 7.60 -6.15
C ILE A 201 5.08 7.33 -4.73
N GLY A 202 3.83 6.89 -4.58
CA GLY A 202 3.33 6.23 -3.38
C GLY A 202 3.36 4.71 -3.58
N LEU A 203 3.93 3.99 -2.64
CA LEU A 203 3.99 2.53 -2.67
C LEU A 203 3.41 2.01 -1.36
N SER A 204 2.28 1.30 -1.44
CA SER A 204 1.74 0.54 -0.31
C SER A 204 2.08 -0.94 -0.46
N ASP A 205 1.63 -1.78 0.47
CA ASP A 205 1.83 -3.23 0.37
C ASP A 205 1.16 -3.82 -0.86
N ALA A 206 0.08 -3.20 -1.35
CA ALA A 206 -0.77 -3.76 -2.40
C ALA A 206 -0.76 -2.98 -3.71
N HIS A 207 -0.38 -1.70 -3.68
CA HIS A 207 -0.54 -0.81 -4.82
C HIS A 207 0.67 0.10 -5.05
N PHE A 208 0.81 0.47 -6.31
CA PHE A 208 1.63 1.57 -6.79
C PHE A 208 0.72 2.74 -7.16
N TYR A 209 1.09 3.93 -6.69
CA TYR A 209 0.41 5.18 -6.93
C TYR A 209 1.42 6.19 -7.51
N LEU A 210 1.02 6.91 -8.54
CA LEU A 210 1.81 7.99 -9.10
C LEU A 210 1.03 9.28 -8.98
N PHE A 211 1.62 10.23 -8.27
CA PHE A 211 1.06 11.55 -8.09
C PHE A 211 1.87 12.59 -8.85
N GLU A 212 1.19 13.60 -9.37
CA GLU A 212 1.80 14.79 -9.93
C GLU A 212 1.62 15.99 -9.00
N MET A 213 2.62 16.87 -8.98
CA MET A 213 2.49 18.16 -8.29
C MET A 213 1.45 19.02 -9.01
N ILE A 214 0.61 19.72 -8.24
CA ILE A 214 -0.37 20.65 -8.81
C ILE A 214 0.30 22.02 -8.91
N GLU A 215 0.34 22.58 -10.12
CA GLU A 215 0.95 23.89 -10.37
C GLU A 215 0.29 24.97 -9.49
N GLY A 216 1.12 25.77 -8.81
CA GLY A 216 0.66 26.80 -7.87
C GLY A 216 0.13 26.28 -6.53
N LYS A 217 0.26 24.98 -6.23
CA LYS A 217 -0.14 24.36 -4.95
C LYS A 217 0.90 23.35 -4.48
N ASP A 218 2.00 23.85 -3.93
CA ASP A 218 3.17 23.04 -3.55
C ASP A 218 2.86 21.93 -2.53
N ASP A 219 1.84 22.12 -1.69
CA ASP A 219 1.43 21.15 -0.66
C ASP A 219 0.47 20.06 -1.17
N TYR A 220 0.13 20.06 -2.45
CA TYR A 220 -0.87 19.17 -3.04
C TYR A 220 -0.35 18.40 -4.24
N VAL A 221 -0.80 17.15 -4.30
CA VAL A 221 -0.52 16.26 -5.42
C VAL A 221 -1.82 15.67 -5.96
N ARG A 222 -1.90 15.46 -7.27
CA ARG A 222 -3.03 14.81 -7.93
C ARG A 222 -2.65 13.38 -8.30
N LEU A 223 -3.50 12.41 -7.96
CA LEU A 223 -3.26 11.02 -8.37
C LEU A 223 -3.55 10.87 -9.87
N ILE A 224 -2.53 10.50 -10.66
CA ILE A 224 -2.66 10.34 -12.11
C ILE A 224 -2.60 8.89 -12.57
N PHE A 225 -1.97 8.01 -11.78
CA PHE A 225 -1.90 6.59 -12.11
C PHE A 225 -1.95 5.75 -10.84
N ARG A 226 -2.66 4.63 -10.91
CA ARG A 226 -2.71 3.62 -9.85
C ARG A 226 -2.68 2.23 -10.49
N ALA A 227 -1.91 1.33 -9.91
CA ALA A 227 -1.85 -0.05 -10.33
C ALA A 227 -1.71 -0.99 -9.12
N PRO A 228 -2.46 -2.10 -9.06
CA PRO A 228 -2.20 -3.13 -8.06
C PRO A 228 -0.83 -3.76 -8.37
N LEU A 229 -0.03 -4.10 -7.35
CA LEU A 229 1.33 -4.63 -7.59
C LEU A 229 1.32 -5.93 -8.41
N GLN A 230 0.27 -6.74 -8.29
CA GLN A 230 0.07 -7.94 -9.10
C GLN A 230 -0.02 -7.67 -10.62
N SER A 231 -0.21 -6.42 -11.06
CA SER A 231 -0.21 -6.10 -12.48
C SER A 231 1.19 -5.80 -13.05
N CYS A 232 2.22 -5.71 -12.20
CA CYS A 232 3.59 -5.48 -12.67
C CYS A 232 4.10 -6.73 -13.40
N VAL A 233 4.50 -6.58 -14.67
CA VAL A 233 5.00 -7.69 -15.50
C VAL A 233 6.52 -7.71 -15.58
N GLN A 234 7.12 -6.52 -15.60
CA GLN A 234 8.55 -6.39 -15.82
C GLN A 234 9.11 -5.18 -15.08
N LEU A 235 10.30 -5.39 -14.53
CA LEU A 235 11.18 -4.35 -14.03
C LEU A 235 12.49 -4.40 -14.79
N LYS A 236 12.91 -3.26 -15.34
CA LYS A 236 14.15 -3.15 -16.13
C LYS A 236 14.93 -1.91 -15.72
N ARG A 237 16.15 -2.11 -15.25
CA ARG A 237 17.12 -1.03 -15.02
C ARG A 237 17.71 -0.58 -16.36
N LYS A 238 17.80 0.73 -16.62
CA LYS A 238 18.48 1.24 -17.83
C LYS A 238 20.00 1.16 -17.65
N LYS A 239 20.71 0.83 -18.74
CA LYS A 239 22.16 0.58 -18.74
C LYS A 239 22.97 1.82 -18.37
N ASP A 240 22.59 2.97 -18.95
CA ASP A 240 23.39 4.19 -18.91
C ASP A 240 23.09 5.06 -17.68
N ASN A 241 22.10 4.67 -16.87
CA ASN A 241 21.75 5.38 -15.65
C ASN A 241 21.26 4.40 -14.57
N SER A 242 22.11 4.23 -13.56
CA SER A 242 21.92 3.31 -12.44
C SER A 242 20.68 3.60 -11.59
N THR A 243 20.11 4.81 -11.67
CA THR A 243 18.89 5.21 -10.95
C THR A 243 17.63 5.20 -11.84
N GLN A 244 17.77 4.86 -13.12
CA GLN A 244 16.63 4.74 -14.02
C GLN A 244 15.99 3.35 -13.99
N LEU A 245 14.69 3.32 -13.71
CA LEU A 245 13.85 2.15 -13.69
C LEU A 245 12.73 2.26 -14.72
N SER A 246 12.58 1.23 -15.53
CA SER A 246 11.38 1.02 -16.32
C SER A 246 10.49 -0.03 -15.66
N ILE A 247 9.23 0.30 -15.50
CA ILE A 247 8.19 -0.58 -14.96
C ILE A 247 7.14 -0.79 -16.04
N THR A 248 6.83 -2.06 -16.34
CA THR A 248 5.77 -2.43 -17.28
C THR A 248 4.60 -3.03 -16.51
N TRP A 249 3.41 -2.48 -16.76
CA TRP A 249 2.16 -2.87 -16.11
C TRP A 249 1.22 -3.53 -17.11
N LYS A 250 0.52 -4.59 -16.70
CA LYS A 250 -0.54 -5.22 -17.47
C LYS A 250 -1.88 -4.63 -17.08
N ASN A 251 -2.58 -4.07 -18.05
CA ASN A 251 -3.97 -3.69 -17.85
C ASN A 251 -4.87 -4.90 -18.12
N TYR A 252 -5.45 -5.48 -17.06
CA TYR A 252 -6.34 -6.64 -17.19
C TYR A 252 -7.64 -6.35 -17.94
N LYS A 253 -8.06 -5.10 -18.08
CA LYS A 253 -9.30 -4.74 -18.78
C LYS A 253 -9.16 -4.80 -20.30
N ASN A 254 -8.03 -4.32 -20.84
CA ASN A 254 -7.81 -4.23 -22.29
C ASN A 254 -6.62 -5.06 -22.79
N LYS A 255 -5.95 -5.82 -21.90
CA LYS A 255 -4.76 -6.64 -22.17
C LYS A 255 -3.57 -5.86 -22.75
N GLN A 256 -3.56 -4.53 -22.64
CA GLN A 256 -2.44 -3.71 -23.06
C GLN A 256 -1.40 -3.59 -21.94
N GLU A 257 -0.15 -3.45 -22.34
CA GLU A 257 0.95 -3.13 -21.43
C GLU A 257 1.23 -1.63 -21.45
N GLU A 258 1.36 -1.03 -20.27
CA GLU A 258 1.78 0.35 -20.11
C GLU A 258 3.18 0.37 -19.49
N GLN A 259 4.14 1.00 -20.18
CA GLN A 259 5.50 1.15 -19.69
C GLN A 259 5.72 2.57 -19.17
N GLN A 260 6.26 2.68 -17.96
CA GLN A 260 6.64 3.94 -17.34
C GLN A 260 8.13 3.92 -17.01
N ILE A 261 8.81 5.04 -17.25
CA ILE A 261 10.25 5.18 -17.00
C ILE A 261 10.48 6.29 -15.99
N PHE A 262 11.21 5.95 -14.93
CA PHE A 262 11.47 6.81 -13.78
C PHE A 262 12.97 6.94 -13.52
N THR A 263 13.42 8.12 -13.10
CA THR A 263 14.69 8.32 -12.40
C THR A 263 14.38 8.51 -10.92
N ILE A 264 14.86 7.60 -10.07
CA ILE A 264 14.48 7.50 -8.65
C ILE A 264 15.68 7.87 -7.77
N ASN A 265 15.54 8.88 -6.91
CA ASN A 265 16.64 9.36 -6.07
C ASN A 265 17.11 8.29 -5.06
N GLU A 266 16.18 7.65 -4.36
CA GLU A 266 16.46 6.55 -3.40
C GLU A 266 16.27 5.18 -4.06
N TYR A 267 16.92 4.94 -5.22
CA TYR A 267 16.69 3.76 -6.06
C TYR A 267 16.75 2.43 -5.29
N ASP A 268 17.83 2.19 -4.54
CA ASP A 268 18.03 0.90 -3.86
C ASP A 268 16.98 0.64 -2.78
N LYS A 269 16.60 1.67 -2.03
CA LYS A 269 15.53 1.59 -1.03
C LYS A 269 14.17 1.34 -1.70
N PHE A 270 13.88 2.05 -2.79
CA PHE A 270 12.67 1.86 -3.57
C PHE A 270 12.58 0.43 -4.10
N ILE A 271 13.60 -0.04 -4.80
CA ILE A 271 13.53 -1.30 -5.54
C ILE A 271 13.46 -2.50 -4.60
N ARG A 272 14.22 -2.49 -3.49
CA ARG A 272 14.10 -3.50 -2.43
C ARG A 272 12.69 -3.55 -1.86
N LEU A 273 12.11 -2.40 -1.54
CA LEU A 273 10.77 -2.33 -0.97
C LEU A 273 9.70 -2.76 -1.98
N PHE A 274 9.80 -2.29 -3.22
CA PHE A 274 8.92 -2.64 -4.32
C PHE A 274 8.90 -4.14 -4.55
N LEU A 275 10.07 -4.77 -4.58
CA LEU A 275 10.20 -6.20 -4.83
C LEU A 275 9.77 -7.06 -3.66
N ARG A 276 10.09 -6.64 -2.43
CA ARG A 276 9.59 -7.30 -1.21
C ARG A 276 8.06 -7.37 -1.21
N ARG A 277 7.39 -6.29 -1.62
CA ARG A 277 5.92 -6.21 -1.68
C ARG A 277 5.35 -6.95 -2.89
N LEU A 278 5.99 -6.84 -4.05
CA LEU A 278 5.59 -7.50 -5.28
C LEU A 278 5.62 -9.03 -5.17
N ASN A 279 6.68 -9.57 -4.56
CA ASN A 279 6.85 -11.01 -4.33
C ASN A 279 5.75 -11.61 -3.41
N GLN A 280 4.94 -10.78 -2.74
CA GLN A 280 3.79 -11.28 -1.99
C GLN A 280 2.65 -11.75 -2.88
N TYR A 281 2.60 -11.31 -4.14
CA TYR A 281 1.51 -11.59 -5.08
C TYR A 281 1.94 -12.46 -6.25
N GLN A 282 3.16 -12.26 -6.73
CA GLN A 282 3.66 -12.95 -7.91
C GLN A 282 5.18 -12.88 -8.00
N HIS A 283 5.75 -13.91 -8.60
CA HIS A 283 7.13 -13.88 -9.07
C HIS A 283 7.19 -13.07 -10.36
N VAL A 284 7.67 -11.84 -10.27
CA VAL A 284 7.85 -10.98 -11.44
C VAL A 284 9.19 -11.27 -12.11
N ARG A 285 9.15 -11.37 -13.44
CA ARG A 285 10.36 -11.57 -14.24
C ARG A 285 11.23 -10.33 -14.10
N MET A 286 12.28 -10.49 -13.30
CA MET A 286 13.31 -9.49 -13.14
C MET A 286 14.33 -9.65 -14.26
N THR A 287 14.49 -8.62 -15.08
CA THR A 287 15.52 -8.59 -16.11
C THR A 287 16.45 -7.44 -15.84
N SER A 288 17.68 -7.77 -15.48
CA SER A 288 18.76 -6.79 -15.47
C SER A 288 19.72 -7.05 -16.61
N ASN A 289 20.37 -5.97 -17.04
CA ASN A 289 21.42 -6.00 -18.03
C ASN A 289 22.81 -6.13 -17.38
N SER A 290 22.90 -6.62 -16.14
CA SER A 290 24.16 -6.79 -15.38
C SER A 290 25.18 -7.66 -16.11
N TYR A 291 24.73 -8.53 -17.04
CA TYR A 291 25.62 -9.29 -17.93
C TYR A 291 26.52 -8.40 -18.81
N MET A 292 26.20 -7.11 -18.95
CA MET A 292 27.00 -6.16 -19.72
C MET A 292 28.28 -5.68 -19.00
N VAL A 293 28.43 -5.94 -17.70
CA VAL A 293 29.66 -5.63 -16.94
C VAL A 293 30.81 -6.56 -17.36
N PHE A 294 30.49 -7.72 -17.94
CA PHE A 294 31.46 -8.77 -18.28
C PHE A 294 32.11 -8.62 -19.67
N GLY A 295 32.05 -7.42 -20.28
CA GLY A 295 32.77 -7.10 -21.53
C GLY A 295 32.60 -8.16 -22.63
N ASP A 296 33.69 -8.80 -23.04
CA ASP A 296 33.71 -9.81 -24.10
C ASP A 296 32.87 -11.07 -23.78
N GLN A 297 32.62 -11.36 -22.50
CA GLN A 297 31.79 -12.49 -22.06
C GLN A 297 30.30 -12.15 -22.00
N GLN A 298 29.91 -10.93 -22.36
CA GLN A 298 28.54 -10.43 -22.25
C GLN A 298 27.49 -11.38 -22.86
N LEU A 299 27.76 -11.96 -24.04
CA LEU A 299 26.80 -12.82 -24.73
C LEU A 299 26.59 -14.15 -23.98
N ALA A 300 27.69 -14.75 -23.50
CA ALA A 300 27.67 -16.01 -22.76
C ALA A 300 26.99 -15.83 -21.40
N GLU A 301 27.36 -14.78 -20.66
CA GLU A 301 26.76 -14.44 -19.38
C GLU A 301 25.27 -14.10 -19.51
N LYS A 302 24.87 -13.42 -20.60
CA LYS A 302 23.46 -13.19 -20.93
C LYS A 302 22.70 -14.49 -21.13
N GLN A 303 23.26 -15.45 -21.87
CA GLN A 303 22.60 -16.73 -22.11
C GLN A 303 22.48 -17.54 -20.81
N LYS A 304 23.56 -17.58 -20.02
CA LYS A 304 23.63 -18.24 -18.71
C LYS A 304 22.58 -17.69 -17.76
N ILE A 305 22.56 -16.37 -17.52
CA ILE A 305 21.59 -15.78 -16.60
C ILE A 305 20.15 -15.92 -17.10
N ASN A 306 19.88 -15.80 -18.41
CA ASN A 306 18.53 -16.01 -18.94
C ASN A 306 18.05 -17.45 -18.77
N SER A 307 18.94 -18.43 -18.92
CA SER A 307 18.65 -19.84 -18.65
C SER A 307 18.31 -20.06 -17.18
N ILE A 308 19.14 -19.52 -16.27
CA ILE A 308 18.90 -19.59 -14.82
C ILE A 308 17.55 -18.96 -14.47
N MET A 309 17.25 -17.75 -14.97
CA MET A 309 15.98 -17.05 -14.72
C MET A 309 14.78 -17.82 -15.27
N LYS A 310 14.90 -18.45 -16.44
CA LYS A 310 13.81 -19.26 -17.02
C LYS A 310 13.53 -20.48 -16.14
N ASN A 311 14.57 -21.17 -15.69
CA ASN A 311 14.45 -22.36 -14.86
C ASN A 311 13.94 -22.02 -13.45
N LEU A 312 14.40 -20.91 -12.87
CA LEU A 312 13.88 -20.38 -11.60
C LEU A 312 12.38 -20.12 -11.68
N ASN A 313 11.92 -19.39 -12.70
CA ASN A 313 10.49 -19.12 -12.87
C ASN A 313 9.67 -20.41 -13.05
N GLN A 314 10.20 -21.42 -13.73
CA GLN A 314 9.51 -22.70 -13.87
C GLN A 314 9.41 -23.44 -12.53
N LEU A 315 10.52 -23.54 -11.79
CA LEU A 315 10.56 -24.25 -10.52
C LEU A 315 9.80 -23.52 -9.40
N GLU A 316 9.85 -22.18 -9.37
CA GLU A 316 9.03 -21.37 -8.45
C GLU A 316 7.53 -21.57 -8.70
N ASN A 317 7.10 -21.80 -9.96
CA ASN A 317 5.70 -22.12 -10.26
C ASN A 317 5.35 -23.59 -9.98
N GLU A 318 6.32 -24.50 -10.01
CA GLU A 318 6.12 -25.93 -9.73
C GLU A 318 6.15 -26.24 -8.23
N ILE A 319 6.85 -25.46 -7.40
CA ILE A 319 7.00 -25.71 -5.97
C ILE A 319 5.65 -25.66 -5.23
N ASP A 320 4.71 -24.84 -5.72
CA ASP A 320 3.34 -24.76 -5.21
C ASP A 320 2.49 -26.00 -5.55
N LYS A 321 2.95 -26.84 -6.48
CA LYS A 321 2.21 -28.02 -6.98
C LYS A 321 2.90 -29.36 -6.68
N LYS A 322 4.24 -29.40 -6.67
CA LYS A 322 5.06 -30.59 -6.45
C LYS A 322 6.28 -30.25 -5.59
N PHE A 323 6.07 -30.34 -4.29
CA PHE A 323 7.06 -30.04 -3.29
C PHE A 323 7.86 -31.29 -2.90
N ASN A 324 9.09 -31.43 -3.42
CA ASN A 324 9.98 -32.56 -3.12
C ASN A 324 11.45 -32.12 -3.03
N GLN A 325 12.31 -32.98 -2.47
CA GLN A 325 13.72 -32.69 -2.18
C GLN A 325 14.52 -32.29 -3.43
N GLN A 326 14.24 -32.90 -4.58
CA GLN A 326 14.95 -32.60 -5.83
C GLN A 326 14.60 -31.18 -6.33
N THR A 327 13.32 -30.80 -6.29
CA THR A 327 12.87 -29.45 -6.64
C THR A 327 13.49 -28.42 -5.71
N ILE A 328 13.52 -28.67 -4.39
CA ILE A 328 14.12 -27.76 -3.39
C ILE A 328 15.62 -27.57 -3.65
N ASN A 329 16.38 -28.67 -3.79
CA ASN A 329 17.82 -28.60 -4.04
C ASN A 329 18.15 -27.85 -5.32
N LYS A 330 17.39 -28.09 -6.39
CA LYS A 330 17.57 -27.40 -7.67
C LYS A 330 17.20 -25.92 -7.58
N LEU A 331 16.20 -25.56 -6.78
CA LEU A 331 15.86 -24.16 -6.51
C LEU A 331 16.97 -23.45 -5.73
N MET A 332 17.52 -24.10 -4.70
CA MET A 332 18.65 -23.56 -3.92
C MET A 332 19.87 -23.30 -4.79
N ASP A 333 20.25 -24.27 -5.63
CA ASP A 333 21.39 -24.16 -6.54
C ASP A 333 21.19 -23.01 -7.55
N LEU A 334 20.00 -22.91 -8.16
CA LEU A 334 19.70 -21.82 -9.08
C LEU A 334 19.66 -20.44 -8.41
N TYR A 335 19.18 -20.35 -7.16
CA TYR A 335 19.28 -19.10 -6.39
C TYR A 335 20.75 -18.75 -6.11
N GLN A 336 21.58 -19.71 -5.74
CA GLN A 336 22.99 -19.47 -5.47
C GLN A 336 23.75 -19.00 -6.71
N GLN A 337 23.50 -19.61 -7.88
CA GLN A 337 24.04 -19.15 -9.15
C GLN A 337 23.56 -17.74 -9.53
N ALA A 338 22.31 -17.40 -9.24
CA ALA A 338 21.80 -16.04 -9.45
C ALA A 338 22.44 -15.03 -8.49
N ILE A 339 22.63 -15.39 -7.22
CA ILE A 339 23.31 -14.55 -6.21
C ILE A 339 24.73 -14.26 -6.66
N GLU A 340 25.50 -15.28 -7.03
CA GLU A 340 26.88 -15.11 -7.51
C GLU A 340 26.93 -14.16 -8.70
N PHE A 341 26.11 -14.43 -9.73
CA PHE A 341 26.07 -13.61 -10.94
C PHE A 341 25.79 -12.13 -10.63
N TYR A 342 24.73 -11.85 -9.87
CA TYR A 342 24.33 -10.48 -9.58
C TYR A 342 25.26 -9.80 -8.57
N SER A 343 25.87 -10.56 -7.65
CA SER A 343 26.86 -10.02 -6.71
C SER A 343 28.13 -9.62 -7.45
N SER A 344 28.62 -10.45 -8.38
CA SER A 344 29.77 -10.12 -9.23
C SER A 344 29.51 -8.91 -10.12
N ALA A 345 28.25 -8.67 -10.50
CA ALA A 345 27.85 -7.51 -11.29
C ALA A 345 27.47 -6.28 -10.44
N SER A 346 27.65 -6.32 -9.11
CA SER A 346 27.22 -5.27 -8.17
C SER A 346 25.75 -4.85 -8.36
N ASP A 347 24.89 -5.81 -8.66
CA ASP A 347 23.48 -5.62 -8.96
C ASP A 347 22.61 -6.00 -7.75
N TYR A 348 21.77 -5.07 -7.27
CA TYR A 348 20.88 -5.27 -6.11
C TYR A 348 20.04 -6.57 -6.15
N LEU A 349 19.85 -7.14 -7.34
CA LEU A 349 19.24 -8.46 -7.51
C LEU A 349 19.89 -9.56 -6.67
N TYR A 350 21.18 -9.47 -6.34
CA TYR A 350 21.86 -10.49 -5.54
C TYR A 350 21.21 -10.64 -4.15
N GLU A 351 20.85 -9.53 -3.51
CA GLU A 351 20.24 -9.55 -2.17
C GLU A 351 18.80 -10.07 -2.22
N ILE A 352 18.14 -9.92 -3.36
CA ILE A 352 16.79 -10.44 -3.57
C ILE A 352 16.82 -11.95 -3.65
N TYR A 353 17.75 -12.49 -4.45
CA TYR A 353 17.93 -13.94 -4.52
C TYR A 353 18.48 -14.50 -3.20
N LEU A 354 19.32 -13.75 -2.48
CA LEU A 354 19.76 -14.12 -1.14
C LEU A 354 18.60 -14.21 -0.15
N ASN A 355 17.71 -13.21 -0.12
CA ASN A 355 16.52 -13.24 0.72
C ASN A 355 15.55 -14.36 0.32
N LYS A 356 15.37 -14.62 -0.98
CA LYS A 356 14.56 -15.75 -1.45
C LYS A 356 15.12 -17.09 -0.97
N LEU A 357 16.44 -17.28 -1.08
CA LEU A 357 17.12 -18.48 -0.59
C LEU A 357 16.97 -18.63 0.92
N GLN A 358 17.21 -17.57 1.70
CA GLN A 358 17.03 -17.58 3.15
C GLN A 358 15.58 -17.90 3.55
N THR A 359 14.61 -17.26 2.87
CA THR A 359 13.18 -17.50 3.12
C THR A 359 12.81 -18.94 2.83
N LEU A 360 13.30 -19.51 1.71
CA LEU A 360 13.08 -20.91 1.36
C LEU A 360 13.60 -21.84 2.46
N ILE A 361 14.84 -21.65 2.91
CA ILE A 361 15.50 -22.50 3.93
C ILE A 361 14.80 -22.37 5.30
N GLN A 362 14.20 -21.22 5.59
CA GLN A 362 13.47 -20.99 6.84
C GLN A 362 12.06 -21.60 6.86
N ARG A 363 11.50 -22.02 5.73
CA ARG A 363 10.18 -22.65 5.72
C ARG A 363 10.22 -23.99 6.45
N GLN A 364 9.25 -24.21 7.34
CA GLN A 364 9.16 -25.45 8.13
C GLN A 364 9.02 -26.70 7.25
N ASP A 365 8.24 -26.63 6.18
CA ASP A 365 8.05 -27.74 5.24
C ASP A 365 9.35 -28.09 4.49
N VAL A 366 10.12 -27.09 4.05
CA VAL A 366 11.46 -27.27 3.47
C VAL A 366 12.38 -27.96 4.47
N GLN A 367 12.42 -27.48 5.72
CA GLN A 367 13.28 -28.06 6.75
C GLN A 367 12.96 -29.52 7.03
N VAL A 368 11.68 -29.89 7.09
CA VAL A 368 11.25 -31.28 7.26
C VAL A 368 11.74 -32.15 6.10
N ILE A 369 11.59 -31.69 4.86
CA ILE A 369 12.04 -32.46 3.68
C ILE A 369 13.57 -32.56 3.60
N LEU A 370 14.30 -31.51 3.99
CA LEU A 370 15.76 -31.52 4.00
C LEU A 370 16.35 -32.33 5.16
N GLN A 371 15.61 -32.48 6.27
CA GLN A 371 16.02 -33.26 7.44
C GLN A 371 15.64 -34.75 7.36
N TYR A 372 14.64 -35.10 6.54
CA TYR A 372 14.37 -36.51 6.20
C TYR A 372 15.52 -37.05 5.34
N LYS A 373 16.42 -37.83 5.96
CA LYS A 373 17.43 -38.64 5.29
C LYS A 373 16.92 -40.04 5.02
#